data_AF-A0A7W9UQ77-F1
#
_entry.id   AF-A0A7W9UQ77-F1
#
_cell.length_a   1.000
_cell.length_b   1.000
_cell.length_c   1.000
_cell.angle_alpha   90.00
_cell.angle_beta   90.00
_cell.angle_gamma   90.00
#
_symmetry.space_group_name_H-M   'P 1'
#
loop_
_entity.id
_entity.type
_entity.pdbx_description
1 polymer ?
#
loop_
_entity_poly.entity_id
_entity_poly.type
_entity_poly.pdbx_seq_one_letter_code
_entity_poly.pdbx_strand_id
1 'polypeptide(L)'
;MAGTGATHVYIHLDLDVLDPEHFPSLSCPEPGGLHPEQLRAALRALAERFHLAGLGVTEHAPAADSAGSDQVLQGILDRLAIP
;
A
#
# COMPACT_ATOMS: atom_id res chain seq x y z
N MET A 1 -16.32 -11.29 -7.39
CA MET A 1 -16.01 -10.57 -8.65
C MET A 1 -16.85 -9.31 -8.65
N ALA A 2 -16.26 -8.11 -8.66
CA ALA A 2 -17.04 -6.86 -8.71
C ALA A 2 -17.76 -6.82 -10.07
N GLY A 3 -19.09 -6.96 -10.07
CA GLY A 3 -19.92 -7.07 -11.27
C GLY A 3 -20.09 -5.76 -12.05
N THR A 4 -19.08 -4.88 -12.03
CA THR A 4 -19.17 -3.50 -12.53
C THR A 4 -18.74 -3.38 -14.00
N GLY A 5 -18.02 -4.36 -14.55
CA GLY A 5 -17.44 -4.28 -15.90
C GLY A 5 -16.24 -3.32 -16.02
N ALA A 6 -15.71 -2.82 -14.90
CA ALA A 6 -14.58 -1.90 -14.90
C ALA A 6 -13.29 -2.59 -15.38
N THR A 7 -12.57 -1.92 -16.28
CA THR A 7 -11.24 -2.34 -16.76
C THR A 7 -10.10 -1.58 -16.09
N HIS A 8 -10.42 -0.45 -15.45
CA HIS A 8 -9.47 0.40 -14.74
C HIS A 8 -9.90 0.59 -13.29
N VAL A 9 -8.92 0.69 -12.39
CA VAL A 9 -9.14 0.94 -10.96
C VAL A 9 -8.20 2.02 -10.45
N TYR A 10 -8.67 2.84 -9.52
CA TYR A 10 -7.82 3.70 -8.71
C TYR A 10 -7.61 3.04 -7.35
N ILE A 11 -6.39 3.04 -6.85
CA ILE A 11 -6.08 2.52 -5.51
C ILE A 11 -5.92 3.71 -4.56
N HIS A 12 -6.74 3.74 -3.51
CA HIS A 12 -6.50 4.58 -2.35
C HIS A 12 -5.87 3.70 -1.28
N LEU A 13 -4.58 3.90 -1.00
CA LEU A 13 -3.83 3.14 -0.03
C LEU A 13 -3.63 3.97 1.24
N ASP A 14 -4.36 3.59 2.28
CA ASP A 14 -4.08 4.04 3.64
C ASP A 14 -3.00 3.13 4.27
N LEU A 15 -1.92 3.72 4.78
CA LEU A 15 -0.78 2.95 5.29
C LEU A 15 -1.01 2.37 6.68
N ASP A 16 -2.02 2.85 7.43
CA ASP A 16 -2.40 2.29 8.73
C ASP A 16 -2.96 0.85 8.66
N VAL A 17 -3.19 0.34 7.43
CA VAL A 17 -3.46 -1.07 7.17
C VAL A 17 -2.25 -1.97 7.50
N LEU A 18 -1.03 -1.42 7.53
CA LEU A 18 0.19 -2.13 7.87
C LEU A 18 0.36 -2.23 9.38
N ASP A 19 0.86 -3.36 9.84
CA ASP A 19 1.19 -3.50 11.25
C ASP A 19 2.32 -2.52 11.63
N PRO A 20 2.17 -1.73 12.71
CA PRO A 20 3.18 -0.76 13.15
C PRO A 20 4.51 -1.40 13.55
N GLU A 21 4.55 -2.70 13.87
CA GLU A 21 5.81 -3.45 14.06
C GLU A 21 6.66 -3.49 12.78
N HIS A 22 6.01 -3.46 11.62
CA HIS A 22 6.67 -3.53 10.31
C HIS A 22 6.72 -2.19 9.59
N PHE A 23 5.83 -1.25 9.94
CA PHE A 23 5.77 0.08 9.36
C PHE A 23 5.42 1.14 10.43
N PRO A 24 6.43 1.66 11.17
CA PRO A 24 6.18 2.58 12.29
C PRO A 24 5.86 4.03 11.86
N SER A 25 5.93 4.34 10.57
CA SER A 25 5.75 5.71 10.03
C SER A 25 4.27 6.08 9.83
N LEU A 26 3.49 6.09 10.93
CA LEU A 26 2.04 6.26 10.92
C LEU A 26 1.56 7.32 11.92
N SER A 27 0.52 8.07 11.58
CA SER A 27 -0.14 9.00 12.52
C SER A 27 -1.07 8.26 13.51
N CYS A 28 -1.63 7.14 13.08
CA CYS A 28 -2.61 6.34 13.82
C CYS A 28 -2.25 4.84 13.73
N PRO A 29 -1.31 4.34 14.56
CA PRO A 29 -0.85 2.95 14.48
C PRO A 29 -1.91 1.97 15.01
N GLU A 30 -2.28 0.98 14.20
CA GLU A 30 -3.26 -0.07 14.55
C GLU A 30 -2.60 -1.47 14.56
N PRO A 31 -2.45 -2.12 15.73
CA PRO A 31 -1.83 -3.45 15.83
C PRO A 31 -2.63 -4.57 15.15
N GLY A 32 -1.94 -5.60 14.67
CA GLY A 32 -2.54 -6.76 14.00
C GLY A 32 -2.83 -6.52 12.51
N GLY A 33 -2.16 -5.53 11.92
CA GLY A 33 -2.27 -5.17 10.51
C GLY A 33 -1.55 -6.15 9.58
N LEU A 34 -1.45 -5.77 8.31
CA LEU A 34 -0.77 -6.57 7.29
C LEU A 34 0.76 -6.45 7.40
N HIS A 35 1.45 -7.54 7.09
CA HIS A 35 2.86 -7.48 6.75
C HIS A 35 3.05 -6.79 5.38
N PRO A 36 4.12 -5.99 5.16
CA PRO A 36 4.40 -5.33 3.88
C PRO A 36 4.31 -6.24 2.64
N GLU A 37 4.81 -7.47 2.76
CA GLU A 37 4.74 -8.46 1.67
C GLU A 37 3.32 -8.94 1.34
N GLN A 38 2.41 -8.98 2.32
CA GLN A 38 1.01 -9.31 2.07
C GLN A 38 0.31 -8.18 1.31
N LEU A 39 0.55 -6.94 1.71
CA LEU A 39 0.03 -5.76 1.01
C LEU A 39 0.58 -5.71 -0.42
N ARG A 40 1.88 -5.88 -0.62
CA ARG A 40 2.51 -5.97 -1.94
C ARG A 40 1.86 -7.04 -2.81
N ALA A 41 1.65 -8.24 -2.29
CA ALA A 41 1.02 -9.33 -3.04
C ALA A 41 -0.41 -8.96 -3.46
N ALA A 42 -1.17 -8.29 -2.59
CA ALA A 42 -2.52 -7.82 -2.92
C ALA A 42 -2.51 -6.74 -4.02
N LEU A 43 -1.59 -5.76 -3.94
CA LEU A 43 -1.46 -4.72 -4.97
C LEU A 43 -1.03 -5.30 -6.32
N ARG A 44 -0.13 -6.29 -6.33
CA ARG A 44 0.24 -7.03 -7.55
C ARG A 44 -0.94 -7.77 -8.15
N ALA A 45 -1.72 -8.49 -7.34
CA ALA A 45 -2.91 -9.19 -7.80
C ALA A 45 -3.97 -8.23 -8.38
N LEU A 46 -4.06 -6.99 -7.89
CA LEU A 46 -4.91 -5.96 -8.49
C LEU A 46 -4.36 -5.48 -9.84
N ALA A 47 -3.06 -5.21 -9.92
CA ALA A 47 -2.40 -4.76 -11.15
C ALA A 47 -2.39 -5.84 -12.26
N GLU A 48 -2.41 -7.12 -11.90
CA GLU A 48 -2.55 -8.24 -12.85
C GLU A 48 -3.98 -8.36 -13.43
N ARG A 49 -4.97 -7.82 -12.73
CA ARG A 49 -6.40 -7.97 -13.08
C ARG A 49 -7.00 -6.71 -13.72
N PHE A 50 -6.47 -5.54 -13.40
CA PHE A 50 -6.98 -4.26 -13.83
C PHE A 50 -5.83 -3.34 -14.24
N HIS A 51 -6.12 -2.43 -15.16
CA HIS A 51 -5.22 -1.31 -15.39
C HIS A 51 -5.33 -0.33 -14.22
N LEU A 52 -4.20 0.08 -13.65
CA LEU A 52 -4.22 1.10 -12.61
C LEU A 52 -4.40 2.47 -13.27
N ALA A 53 -5.51 3.14 -12.97
CA ALA A 53 -5.73 4.53 -13.37
C ALA A 53 -4.93 5.52 -12.51
N GLY A 54 -4.45 5.06 -11.35
CA GLY A 54 -3.69 5.86 -10.40
C GLY A 54 -3.61 5.21 -9.03
N LEU A 55 -2.78 5.80 -8.17
CA LEU A 55 -2.59 5.42 -6.78
C LEU A 55 -2.49 6.70 -5.92
N GLY A 56 -3.23 6.74 -4.83
CA GLY A 56 -3.01 7.69 -3.73
C GLY A 56 -2.48 6.94 -2.52
N VAL A 57 -1.48 7.51 -1.84
CA VAL A 57 -0.92 6.97 -0.60
C VAL A 57 -1.15 7.98 0.51
N THR A 58 -1.76 7.57 1.62
CA THR A 58 -2.08 8.40 2.78
C THR A 58 -1.43 7.85 4.05
N GLU A 59 -1.44 8.66 5.12
CA GLU A 59 -0.96 8.30 6.46
C GLU A 59 0.53 7.91 6.58
N HIS A 60 1.37 8.34 5.63
CA HIS A 60 2.82 8.30 5.82
C HIS A 60 3.28 9.47 6.71
N ALA A 61 3.56 9.20 7.98
CA ALA A 61 3.99 10.20 8.95
C ALA A 61 5.36 9.86 9.56
N PRO A 62 6.47 10.12 8.84
CA PRO A 62 7.80 9.73 9.30
C PRO A 62 8.27 10.55 10.51
N ALA A 63 8.85 9.86 11.48
CA ALA A 63 9.43 10.38 12.71
C ALA A 63 10.90 9.93 12.85
N ALA A 64 11.60 10.42 13.88
CA ALA A 64 13.01 10.14 14.07
C ALA A 64 13.34 8.64 14.28
N ASP A 65 12.41 7.87 14.84
CA ASP A 65 12.50 6.44 15.11
C ASP A 65 11.91 5.56 14.01
N SER A 66 11.28 6.15 12.97
CA SER A 66 10.66 5.39 11.87
C SER A 66 11.62 5.07 10.72
N ALA A 67 12.92 4.99 11.01
CA ALA A 67 13.96 4.76 10.02
C ALA A 67 13.70 3.47 9.20
N GLY A 68 13.88 3.55 7.88
CA GLY A 68 13.65 2.42 6.97
C GLY A 68 12.22 2.29 6.43
N SER A 69 11.24 3.00 7.00
CA SER A 69 9.84 2.96 6.51
C SER A 69 9.73 3.39 5.05
N ASP A 70 10.49 4.40 4.61
CA ASP A 70 10.54 4.81 3.20
C ASP A 70 10.99 3.66 2.28
N GLN A 71 11.96 2.86 2.72
CA GLN A 71 12.45 1.72 1.94
C GLN A 71 11.42 0.58 1.89
N VAL A 72 10.68 0.37 2.99
CA VAL A 72 9.54 -0.57 3.02
C VAL A 72 8.44 -0.10 2.06
N LEU A 73 8.09 1.18 2.09
CA LEU A 73 7.08 1.77 1.20
C LEU A 73 7.49 1.68 -0.28
N GLN A 74 8.73 2.09 -0.60
CA GLN A 74 9.30 1.92 -1.94
C GLN A 74 9.27 0.46 -2.37
N GLY A 75 9.59 -0.44 -1.44
CA GLY A 75 9.36 -1.86 -1.59
C GLY A 75 7.93 -2.11 -2.05
N ILE A 76 6.93 -1.92 -1.20
CA ILE A 76 5.52 -2.22 -1.49
C ILE A 76 5.05 -1.73 -2.86
N LEU A 77 5.47 -0.52 -3.26
CA LEU A 77 5.06 0.13 -4.51
C LEU A 77 5.86 -0.31 -5.75
N ASP A 78 6.97 -1.03 -5.57
CA ASP A 78 7.85 -1.44 -6.66
C ASP A 78 7.12 -2.26 -7.72
N ARG A 79 7.33 -1.86 -8.98
CA ARG A 79 6.76 -2.46 -10.21
C ARG A 79 5.24 -2.31 -10.34
N LEU A 80 4.59 -1.40 -9.62
CA LEU A 80 3.24 -0.96 -9.98
C LEU A 80 3.33 -0.04 -11.21
N ALA A 81 2.88 -0.53 -12.36
CA ALA A 81 2.82 0.29 -13.57
C ALA A 81 1.55 1.15 -13.53
N ILE A 82 1.73 2.46 -13.49
CA ILE A 82 0.67 3.47 -13.65
C ILE A 82 0.99 4.20 -14.97
N PRO A 83 0.08 4.21 -15.95
CA PRO A 83 0.29 4.81 -17.26
C PRO A 83 0.33 6.35 -17.23
#